data_AF-A0A8K0IXJ2-F1
#
_entry.id   AF-A0A8K0IXJ2-F1
#
_cell.length_a   1.000
_cell.length_b   1.000
_cell.length_c   1.000
_cell.angle_alpha   90.00
_cell.angle_beta   90.00
_cell.angle_gamma   90.00
#
_symmetry.space_group_name_H-M   'P 1'
#
loop_
_entity.id
_entity.type
_entity.pdbx_description
1 polymer ?
#
loop_
_entity_poly.entity_id
_entity_poly.type
_entity_poly.pdbx_seq_one_letter_code
_entity_poly.pdbx_strand_id
1 'polypeptide(L)'
;MERRERSIQFAEVLLILGLLLSCPQRLSALSVTVNDVECVYEYVLYEGDTVSGNFVVVDHDLFWSSDHPGIDLVVTSPGGNTVHSLKGTSGDKFEFKAPQAGMYKFCFHNPDRTPETVSFYIHVGHIPNEQDLAKDEHLDPINVKIAQLREALESVTAEQRLFASVDDIYCLFPGRIGNIAHLKQQGSYPADQVVRDLNGKFAFILFDCSAKSTFMASDTDGSIPFYWGTDSGDHLVFSDDVDVIKKGCGKSFAAFPKGCFFATLRGLQSFKHPLNEVKLMLRVDSQGEVCGVTYEIDAETKKGSGRRRVGSAANWSSHY
;
A
#
# COMPACT_ATOMS: atom_id res chain seq x y z
N MET A 1 43.19 6.79 -15.62
CA MET A 1 42.31 5.60 -15.58
C MET A 1 40.96 6.07 -15.09
N GLU A 2 40.07 6.40 -16.02
CA GLU A 2 38.72 6.86 -15.71
C GLU A 2 37.77 5.67 -15.94
N ARG A 3 37.32 5.05 -14.84
CA ARG A 3 36.39 3.93 -14.89
C ARG A 3 34.98 4.50 -14.99
N ARG A 4 34.53 4.65 -16.22
CA ARG A 4 33.18 5.11 -16.61
C ARG A 4 32.14 4.09 -16.15
N GLU A 5 31.52 4.32 -15.00
CA GLU A 5 30.31 3.59 -14.61
C GLU A 5 29.15 4.07 -15.50
N ARG A 6 28.67 3.18 -16.36
CA ARG A 6 27.56 3.43 -17.26
C ARG A 6 26.26 3.42 -16.46
N SER A 7 25.71 4.61 -16.24
CA SER A 7 24.36 4.79 -15.71
C SER A 7 23.33 4.22 -16.70
N ILE A 8 22.67 3.13 -16.31
CA ILE A 8 21.55 2.52 -17.03
C ILE A 8 20.48 3.60 -17.22
N GLN A 9 20.25 4.02 -18.47
CA GLN A 9 19.33 5.11 -18.78
C GLN A 9 17.89 4.63 -18.59
N PHE A 10 16.99 5.53 -18.18
CA PHE A 10 15.55 5.27 -17.99
C PHE A 10 14.88 4.53 -19.15
N ALA A 11 15.40 4.69 -20.37
CA ALA A 11 14.98 3.96 -21.56
C ALA A 11 15.27 2.45 -21.48
N GLU A 12 16.36 2.03 -20.86
CA GLU A 12 16.70 0.61 -20.63
C GLU A 12 15.74 -0.02 -19.61
N VAL A 13 15.34 0.71 -18.57
CA VAL A 13 14.34 0.24 -17.58
C VAL A 13 12.97 0.06 -18.22
N LEU A 14 12.54 1.01 -19.06
CA LEU A 14 11.28 0.93 -19.81
C LEU A 14 11.32 -0.18 -20.87
N LEU A 15 12.47 -0.41 -21.51
CA LEU A 15 12.68 -1.56 -22.39
C LEU A 15 12.57 -2.88 -21.63
N ILE A 16 13.14 -2.98 -20.44
CA ILE A 16 13.08 -4.19 -19.60
C ILE A 16 11.65 -4.47 -19.11
N LEU A 17 10.91 -3.44 -18.67
CA LEU A 17 9.49 -3.58 -18.29
C LEU A 17 8.61 -3.93 -19.48
N GLY A 18 8.85 -3.32 -20.64
CA GLY A 18 8.17 -3.67 -21.90
C GLY A 18 8.44 -5.11 -22.31
N LEU A 19 9.69 -5.59 -22.18
CA LEU A 19 10.08 -6.98 -22.41
C LEU A 19 9.36 -7.94 -21.45
N LEU A 20 9.28 -7.62 -20.16
CA LEU A 20 8.60 -8.44 -19.15
C LEU A 20 7.07 -8.51 -19.36
N LEU A 21 6.44 -7.41 -19.80
CA LEU A 21 5.01 -7.36 -20.14
C LEU A 21 4.69 -7.99 -21.50
N SER A 22 5.67 -8.00 -22.42
CA SER A 22 5.56 -8.70 -23.70
C SER A 22 5.88 -10.19 -23.62
N CYS A 23 6.33 -10.67 -22.45
CA CYS A 23 6.50 -12.09 -22.23
C CYS A 23 5.11 -12.69 -22.11
N PRO A 24 4.60 -13.44 -23.11
CA PRO A 24 3.39 -14.20 -22.90
C PRO A 24 3.66 -15.08 -21.69
N GLN A 25 2.84 -14.97 -20.65
CA GLN A 25 2.76 -16.01 -19.63
C GLN A 25 2.37 -17.27 -20.38
N ARG A 26 3.36 -18.05 -20.82
CA ARG A 26 3.10 -19.36 -21.38
C ARG A 26 2.61 -20.19 -20.21
N LEU A 27 1.30 -20.31 -20.09
CA LEU A 27 0.67 -21.49 -19.53
C LEU A 27 1.15 -22.65 -20.40
N SER A 28 2.31 -23.20 -20.05
CA SER A 28 2.81 -24.43 -20.65
C SER A 28 1.95 -25.55 -20.09
N ALA A 29 0.95 -25.97 -20.84
CA ALA A 29 0.33 -27.26 -20.61
C ALA A 29 1.35 -28.35 -20.92
N LEU A 30 1.34 -29.43 -20.13
CA LEU A 30 2.20 -30.58 -20.39
C LEU A 30 1.61 -31.34 -21.58
N SER A 31 2.43 -31.67 -22.58
CA SER A 31 1.99 -32.42 -23.75
C SER A 31 2.78 -33.71 -23.91
N VAL A 32 2.11 -34.74 -24.41
CA VAL A 32 2.70 -36.04 -24.72
C VAL A 32 2.21 -36.50 -26.09
N THR A 33 3.10 -37.10 -26.88
CA THR A 33 2.73 -37.69 -28.18
C THR A 33 2.39 -39.16 -27.98
N VAL A 34 1.15 -39.54 -28.28
CA VAL A 34 0.58 -40.87 -28.04
C VAL A 34 0.56 -41.67 -29.34
N ASN A 35 1.36 -42.72 -29.41
CA ASN A 35 1.40 -43.63 -30.56
C ASN A 35 0.40 -44.80 -30.42
N ASP A 36 0.36 -45.42 -29.24
CA ASP A 36 -0.55 -46.55 -28.91
C ASP A 36 -1.07 -46.37 -27.48
N VAL A 37 -0.17 -46.43 -26.49
CA VAL A 37 -0.50 -46.09 -25.10
C VAL A 37 0.65 -45.31 -24.48
N GLU A 38 0.35 -44.15 -23.91
CA GLU A 38 1.30 -43.39 -23.10
C GLU A 38 0.73 -43.09 -21.73
N CYS A 39 1.52 -43.30 -20.69
CA CYS A 39 1.07 -43.14 -19.31
C CYS A 39 1.91 -42.14 -18.54
N VAL A 40 1.24 -41.30 -17.75
CA VAL A 40 1.84 -40.39 -16.79
C VAL A 40 1.38 -40.73 -15.38
N TYR A 41 2.16 -40.33 -14.38
CA TYR A 41 1.94 -40.71 -12.99
C TYR A 41 1.89 -39.48 -12.10
N GLU A 42 0.95 -39.46 -11.17
CA GLU A 42 0.81 -38.39 -10.17
C GLU A 42 0.64 -39.01 -8.78
N TYR A 43 1.29 -38.44 -7.77
CA TYR A 43 1.19 -38.91 -6.39
C TYR A 43 0.04 -38.18 -5.67
N VAL A 44 -0.90 -38.94 -5.12
CA VAL A 44 -1.95 -38.40 -4.24
C VAL A 44 -1.57 -38.69 -2.79
N LEU A 45 -1.48 -37.64 -1.97
CA LEU A 45 -1.00 -37.74 -0.58
C LEU A 45 -2.05 -38.32 0.37
N TYR A 46 -3.32 -37.97 0.20
CA TYR A 46 -4.37 -38.34 1.15
C TYR A 46 -5.54 -39.06 0.49
N GLU A 47 -6.15 -39.99 1.24
CA GLU A 47 -7.42 -40.60 0.87
C GLU A 47 -8.53 -39.54 0.90
N GLY A 48 -9.37 -39.52 -0.13
CA GLY A 48 -10.47 -38.57 -0.26
C GLY A 48 -10.12 -37.26 -0.96
N ASP A 49 -8.84 -37.03 -1.29
CA ASP A 49 -8.40 -35.89 -2.11
C ASP A 49 -9.12 -35.88 -3.46
N THR A 50 -9.49 -34.68 -3.92
CA THR A 50 -10.13 -34.51 -5.22
C THR A 50 -9.06 -34.37 -6.29
N VAL A 51 -9.01 -35.33 -7.20
CA VAL A 51 -8.16 -35.27 -8.39
C VAL A 51 -9.01 -34.75 -9.53
N SER A 52 -8.61 -33.61 -10.10
CA SER A 52 -9.31 -32.97 -11.21
C SER A 52 -8.34 -32.61 -12.32
N GLY A 53 -8.81 -32.56 -13.54
CA GLY A 53 -7.96 -32.26 -14.67
C GLY A 53 -8.74 -32.19 -15.96
N ASN A 54 -8.01 -31.93 -17.03
CA ASN A 54 -8.56 -31.95 -18.37
C ASN A 54 -7.47 -32.30 -19.37
N PHE A 55 -7.90 -32.76 -20.54
CA PHE A 55 -7.00 -32.96 -21.67
C PHE A 55 -7.66 -32.49 -22.96
N VAL A 56 -6.83 -32.19 -23.95
CA VAL A 56 -7.25 -31.85 -25.31
C VAL A 56 -6.25 -32.46 -26.28
N VAL A 57 -6.76 -33.06 -27.35
CA VAL A 57 -5.95 -33.52 -28.46
C VAL A 57 -5.59 -32.31 -29.31
N VAL A 58 -4.29 -32.06 -29.44
CA VAL A 58 -3.69 -31.01 -30.26
C VAL A 58 -3.39 -31.62 -31.62
N ASP A 59 -4.33 -31.45 -32.53
CA ASP A 59 -4.16 -31.88 -33.91
C ASP A 59 -3.26 -30.89 -34.68
N HIS A 60 -2.35 -31.42 -35.48
CA HIS A 60 -1.51 -30.64 -36.39
C HIS A 60 -2.14 -30.46 -37.77
N ASP A 61 -3.18 -31.22 -38.16
CA ASP A 61 -3.62 -31.30 -39.56
C ASP A 61 -5.14 -31.21 -39.87
N LEU A 62 -6.10 -31.12 -38.93
CA LEU A 62 -7.53 -30.94 -39.32
C LEU A 62 -8.27 -29.81 -38.57
N PHE A 63 -8.49 -28.74 -39.34
CA PHE A 63 -9.30 -27.58 -39.01
C PHE A 63 -10.79 -27.96 -39.08
N TRP A 64 -11.40 -28.23 -37.91
CA TRP A 64 -12.84 -28.48 -37.67
C TRP A 64 -13.42 -29.78 -38.23
N SER A 65 -13.49 -30.83 -37.40
CA SER A 65 -14.61 -31.76 -37.49
C SER A 65 -14.78 -32.61 -36.24
N SER A 66 -16.05 -32.80 -35.88
CA SER A 66 -16.63 -33.64 -34.83
C SER A 66 -16.32 -35.14 -34.94
N ASP A 67 -15.41 -35.53 -35.84
CA ASP A 67 -15.11 -36.90 -36.27
C ASP A 67 -13.66 -37.29 -35.95
N HIS A 68 -13.04 -36.62 -34.98
CA HIS A 68 -11.77 -37.07 -34.44
C HIS A 68 -12.03 -38.37 -33.66
N PRO A 69 -11.37 -39.48 -34.00
CA PRO A 69 -11.68 -40.80 -33.42
C PRO A 69 -11.44 -40.84 -31.90
N GLY A 70 -10.60 -39.93 -31.41
CA GLY A 70 -10.54 -39.50 -30.02
C GLY A 70 -9.59 -40.39 -29.22
N ILE A 71 -9.09 -39.83 -28.14
CA ILE A 71 -8.17 -40.53 -27.25
C ILE A 71 -8.96 -41.10 -26.07
N ASP A 72 -8.69 -42.35 -25.74
CA ASP A 72 -9.20 -42.99 -24.54
C ASP A 72 -8.34 -42.58 -23.34
N LEU A 73 -8.96 -42.15 -22.24
CA LEU A 73 -8.28 -41.90 -20.97
C LEU A 73 -8.66 -42.98 -19.97
N VAL A 74 -7.68 -43.64 -19.38
CA VAL A 74 -7.88 -44.61 -18.29
C VAL A 74 -7.03 -44.20 -17.10
N VAL A 75 -7.67 -44.01 -15.95
CA VAL A 75 -7.00 -43.68 -14.68
C VAL A 75 -7.06 -44.89 -13.76
N THR A 76 -5.90 -45.34 -13.30
CA THR A 76 -5.74 -46.49 -12.41
C THR A 76 -5.22 -46.05 -11.05
N SER A 77 -5.81 -46.57 -9.97
CA SER A 77 -5.34 -46.36 -8.60
C SER A 77 -4.06 -47.15 -8.31
N PRO A 78 -3.36 -46.85 -7.21
CA PRO A 78 -2.18 -47.61 -6.79
C PRO A 78 -2.48 -49.09 -6.54
N GLY A 79 -3.73 -49.44 -6.22
CA GLY A 79 -4.21 -50.81 -6.04
C GLY A 79 -4.54 -51.54 -7.34
N GLY A 80 -4.34 -50.92 -8.51
CA GLY A 80 -4.59 -51.52 -9.82
C GLY A 80 -6.03 -51.42 -10.31
N ASN A 81 -6.93 -50.78 -9.56
CA ASN A 81 -8.33 -50.62 -9.96
C ASN A 81 -8.51 -49.39 -10.85
N THR A 82 -9.32 -49.50 -11.89
CA THR A 82 -9.71 -48.35 -12.72
C THR A 82 -10.65 -47.44 -11.94
N VAL A 83 -10.25 -46.20 -11.70
CA VAL A 83 -11.04 -45.20 -10.96
C VAL A 83 -11.81 -44.25 -11.88
N HIS A 84 -11.31 -44.05 -13.10
CA HIS A 84 -11.97 -43.21 -14.10
C HIS A 84 -11.63 -43.71 -15.50
N SER A 85 -12.58 -43.64 -16.44
CA SER A 85 -12.34 -43.96 -17.84
C SER A 85 -13.22 -43.12 -18.76
N LEU A 86 -12.62 -42.58 -19.81
CA LEU A 86 -13.27 -41.90 -20.92
C LEU A 86 -12.85 -42.59 -22.20
N LYS A 87 -13.76 -42.65 -23.18
CA LYS A 87 -13.50 -43.29 -24.48
C LYS A 87 -13.83 -42.37 -25.63
N GLY A 88 -12.94 -42.32 -26.63
CA GLY A 88 -13.15 -41.68 -27.92
C GLY A 88 -13.51 -40.20 -27.81
N THR A 89 -12.76 -39.42 -27.03
CA THR A 89 -12.98 -37.97 -26.91
C THR A 89 -11.76 -37.19 -27.41
N SER A 90 -12.00 -36.07 -28.10
CA SER A 90 -10.95 -35.12 -28.54
C SER A 90 -10.52 -34.18 -27.42
N GLY A 91 -11.20 -34.23 -26.28
CA GLY A 91 -10.85 -33.51 -25.06
C GLY A 91 -12.02 -33.51 -24.09
N ASP A 92 -11.70 -33.60 -22.80
CA ASP A 92 -12.71 -33.60 -21.74
C ASP A 92 -12.12 -33.16 -20.39
N LYS A 93 -13.00 -32.83 -19.44
CA LYS A 93 -12.66 -32.59 -18.05
C LYS A 93 -13.02 -33.84 -17.23
N PHE A 94 -12.13 -34.22 -16.31
CA PHE A 94 -12.38 -35.31 -15.37
C PHE A 94 -12.21 -34.84 -13.93
N GLU A 95 -12.95 -35.47 -13.03
CA GLU A 95 -12.87 -35.23 -11.60
C GLU A 95 -13.27 -36.50 -10.85
N PHE A 96 -12.45 -36.93 -9.90
CA PHE A 96 -12.77 -38.06 -9.03
C PHE A 96 -12.14 -37.86 -7.65
N LYS A 97 -12.69 -38.55 -6.64
CA LYS A 97 -12.05 -38.62 -5.31
C LYS A 97 -11.13 -39.82 -5.23
N ALA A 98 -9.92 -39.62 -4.75
CA ALA A 98 -8.93 -40.67 -4.60
C ALA A 98 -9.37 -41.67 -3.52
N PRO A 99 -9.62 -42.96 -3.87
CA PRO A 99 -10.00 -43.97 -2.87
C PRO A 99 -8.89 -44.32 -1.87
N GLN A 100 -7.63 -43.97 -2.15
CA GLN A 100 -6.49 -44.22 -1.26
C GLN A 100 -5.30 -43.34 -1.66
N ALA A 101 -4.34 -43.12 -0.75
CA ALA A 101 -3.09 -42.46 -1.07
C ALA A 101 -2.17 -43.32 -1.96
N GLY A 102 -1.36 -42.68 -2.81
CA GLY A 102 -0.31 -43.31 -3.60
C GLY A 102 -0.21 -42.81 -5.04
N MET A 103 0.57 -43.54 -5.86
CA MET A 103 0.79 -43.22 -7.26
C MET A 103 -0.37 -43.65 -8.16
N TYR A 104 -1.07 -42.68 -8.74
CA TYR A 104 -2.09 -42.90 -9.74
C TYR A 104 -1.47 -42.90 -11.13
N LYS A 105 -1.98 -43.76 -12.02
CA LYS A 105 -1.53 -43.89 -13.40
C LYS A 105 -2.60 -43.39 -14.35
N PHE A 106 -2.27 -42.43 -15.20
CA PHE A 106 -3.14 -41.86 -16.23
C PHE A 106 -2.61 -42.31 -17.58
N CYS A 107 -3.33 -43.19 -18.27
CA CYS A 107 -2.94 -43.71 -19.57
C CYS A 107 -3.86 -43.15 -20.65
N PHE A 108 -3.25 -42.56 -21.67
CA PHE A 108 -3.89 -42.15 -22.90
C PHE A 108 -3.68 -43.25 -23.93
N HIS A 109 -4.76 -43.81 -24.45
CA HIS A 109 -4.72 -44.83 -25.49
C HIS A 109 -5.25 -44.24 -26.80
N ASN A 110 -4.43 -44.37 -27.84
CA ASN A 110 -4.77 -44.00 -29.19
C ASN A 110 -5.23 -45.25 -29.95
N PRO A 111 -6.54 -45.41 -30.22
CA PRO A 111 -7.05 -46.54 -30.98
C PRO A 111 -6.62 -46.49 -32.46
N ASP A 112 -6.19 -45.33 -32.94
CA ASP A 112 -5.72 -45.12 -34.30
C ASP A 112 -4.21 -45.31 -34.43
N ARG A 113 -3.76 -45.51 -35.67
CA ARG A 113 -2.35 -45.78 -36.00
C ARG A 113 -1.54 -44.51 -36.27
N THR A 114 -2.15 -43.34 -36.10
CA THR A 114 -1.53 -42.03 -36.35
C THR A 114 -1.15 -41.39 -35.02
N PRO A 115 0.13 -41.05 -34.79
CA PRO A 115 0.55 -40.42 -33.56
C PRO A 115 -0.13 -39.07 -33.35
N GLU A 116 -0.69 -38.86 -32.16
CA GLU A 116 -1.41 -37.64 -31.80
C GLU A 116 -0.78 -36.98 -30.58
N THR A 117 -0.84 -35.66 -30.50
CA THR A 117 -0.31 -34.94 -29.33
C THR A 117 -1.45 -34.59 -28.38
N VAL A 118 -1.37 -35.09 -27.14
CA VAL A 118 -2.34 -34.78 -26.09
C VAL A 118 -1.74 -33.75 -25.16
N SER A 119 -2.40 -32.60 -25.03
CA SER A 119 -2.09 -31.58 -24.03
C SER A 119 -3.00 -31.79 -22.83
N PHE A 120 -2.42 -31.94 -21.63
CA PHE A 120 -3.17 -32.29 -20.44
C PHE A 120 -2.76 -31.48 -19.20
N TYR A 121 -3.66 -31.46 -18.23
CA TYR A 121 -3.48 -30.85 -16.91
C TYR A 121 -4.09 -31.77 -15.85
N ILE A 122 -3.34 -32.03 -14.79
CA ILE A 122 -3.76 -32.84 -13.65
C ILE A 122 -3.49 -32.02 -12.38
N HIS A 123 -4.48 -31.94 -11.51
CA HIS A 123 -4.41 -31.23 -10.24
C HIS A 123 -4.99 -32.08 -9.12
N VAL A 124 -4.21 -32.21 -8.04
CA VAL A 124 -4.65 -32.85 -6.79
C VAL A 124 -5.00 -31.75 -5.80
N GLY A 125 -6.30 -31.62 -5.51
CA GLY A 125 -6.83 -30.68 -4.54
C GLY A 125 -7.16 -31.37 -3.22
N HIS A 126 -6.49 -30.96 -2.15
CA HIS A 126 -6.80 -31.40 -0.79
C HIS A 126 -7.83 -30.47 -0.15
N ILE A 127 -8.93 -31.02 0.36
CA ILE A 127 -9.84 -30.30 1.25
C ILE A 127 -9.53 -30.81 2.67
N PRO A 128 -8.83 -30.03 3.51
CA PRO A 128 -8.41 -30.49 4.83
C PRO A 128 -9.60 -30.84 5.72
N ASN A 129 -9.54 -32.00 6.34
CA ASN A 129 -10.47 -32.38 7.42
C ASN A 129 -10.11 -31.64 8.71
N GLU A 130 -10.99 -31.63 9.72
CA GLU A 130 -10.75 -31.00 11.03
C GLU A 130 -9.44 -31.47 11.74
N GLN A 131 -8.89 -32.61 11.31
CA GLN A 131 -7.62 -33.18 11.80
C GLN A 131 -6.39 -32.74 11.00
N ASP A 132 -6.56 -32.23 9.77
CA ASP A 132 -5.50 -31.69 8.89
C ASP A 132 -5.36 -30.15 9.03
N LEU A 133 -6.11 -29.55 9.95
CA LEU A 133 -5.93 -28.15 10.28
C LEU A 133 -4.58 -27.97 10.99
N ALA A 134 -3.75 -27.09 10.44
CA ALA A 134 -2.54 -26.62 11.10
C ALA A 134 -2.89 -26.14 12.52
N LYS A 135 -2.36 -26.83 13.54
CA LYS A 135 -2.48 -26.39 14.93
C LYS A 135 -1.73 -25.06 15.08
N ASP A 136 -2.12 -24.27 16.08
CA ASP A 136 -1.59 -22.91 16.35
C ASP A 136 -0.04 -22.85 16.29
N GLU A 137 0.62 -23.92 16.74
CA GLU A 137 2.09 -24.09 16.70
C GLU A 137 2.72 -24.02 15.30
N HIS A 138 1.99 -24.36 14.23
CA HIS A 138 2.47 -24.24 12.84
C HIS A 138 2.31 -22.84 12.26
N LEU A 139 1.56 -21.96 12.93
CA LEU A 139 1.44 -20.55 12.58
C LEU A 139 2.50 -19.70 13.25
N ASP A 140 3.16 -20.21 14.29
CA ASP A 140 4.25 -19.52 15.00
C ASP A 140 5.39 -19.06 14.07
N PRO A 141 5.90 -19.89 13.14
CA PRO A 141 6.94 -19.43 12.21
C PRO A 141 6.46 -18.26 11.33
N ILE A 142 5.18 -18.26 10.94
CA ILE A 142 4.58 -17.20 10.12
C ILE A 142 4.40 -15.94 10.96
N ASN A 143 3.90 -16.06 12.18
CA ASN A 143 3.72 -14.96 13.12
C ASN A 143 5.06 -14.29 13.47
N VAL A 144 6.12 -15.09 13.65
CA VAL A 144 7.49 -14.59 13.85
C VAL A 144 7.97 -13.82 12.62
N LYS A 145 7.72 -14.32 11.40
CA LYS A 145 8.10 -13.61 10.18
C LYS A 145 7.31 -12.31 9.97
N ILE A 146 6.03 -12.29 10.31
CA ILE A 146 5.21 -11.07 10.31
C ILE A 146 5.74 -10.06 11.32
N ALA A 147 6.11 -10.49 12.53
CA ALA A 147 6.71 -9.62 13.53
C ALA A 147 8.05 -9.04 13.07
N GLN A 148 8.94 -9.88 12.52
CA GLN A 148 10.23 -9.44 11.95
C GLN A 148 10.04 -8.43 10.81
N LEU A 149 9.07 -8.65 9.92
CA LEU A 149 8.75 -7.71 8.83
C LEU A 149 8.22 -6.38 9.37
N ARG A 150 7.37 -6.41 10.39
CA ARG A 150 6.87 -5.19 11.05
C ARG A 150 8.01 -4.39 11.67
N GLU A 151 8.90 -5.05 12.40
CA GLU A 151 10.06 -4.40 13.02
C GLU A 151 11.01 -3.79 11.97
N ALA A 152 11.30 -4.53 10.90
CA ALA A 152 12.12 -4.00 9.80
C ALA A 152 11.48 -2.78 9.12
N LEU A 153 10.15 -2.79 8.94
CA LEU A 153 9.41 -1.65 8.38
C LEU A 153 9.41 -0.44 9.33
N GLU A 154 9.28 -0.66 10.64
CA GLU A 154 9.38 0.38 11.66
C GLU A 154 10.79 1.01 11.65
N SER A 155 11.84 0.21 11.49
CA SER A 155 13.21 0.71 11.35
C SER A 155 13.40 1.59 10.11
N VAL A 156 12.89 1.17 8.94
CA VAL A 156 12.99 1.96 7.70
C VAL A 156 12.17 3.25 7.78
N THR A 157 10.99 3.20 8.41
CA THR A 157 10.17 4.41 8.60
C THR A 157 10.76 5.37 9.64
N ALA A 158 11.46 4.87 10.65
CA ALA A 158 12.24 5.69 11.57
C ALA A 158 13.38 6.42 10.87
N GLU A 159 14.07 5.80 9.90
CA GLU A 159 15.06 6.50 9.07
C GLU A 159 14.45 7.62 8.20
N GLN A 160 13.18 7.52 7.83
CA GLN A 160 12.46 8.56 7.10
C GLN A 160 11.99 9.72 7.98
N ARG A 161 11.99 9.56 9.32
CA ARG A 161 11.74 10.64 10.28
C ARG A 161 13.05 11.34 10.59
N LEU A 162 13.25 12.51 10.00
CA LEU A 162 14.46 13.30 10.26
C LEU A 162 14.31 14.06 11.58
N PHE A 163 15.08 13.65 12.58
CA PHE A 163 15.34 14.46 13.78
C PHE A 163 16.67 15.18 13.59
N ALA A 164 16.65 16.51 13.61
CA ALA A 164 17.85 17.32 13.51
C ALA A 164 17.88 18.33 14.65
N SER A 165 19.08 18.64 15.14
CA SER A 165 19.29 19.74 16.07
C SER A 165 20.48 20.57 15.63
N VAL A 166 20.35 21.89 15.68
CA VAL A 166 21.41 22.86 15.39
C VAL A 166 21.21 24.01 16.37
N ASP A 167 22.24 24.38 17.13
CA ASP A 167 22.24 25.53 18.05
C ASP A 167 20.99 25.60 18.96
N ASP A 168 20.69 24.51 19.67
CA ASP A 168 19.51 24.37 20.57
C ASP A 168 18.13 24.45 19.89
N ILE A 169 18.09 24.44 18.56
CA ILE A 169 16.87 24.35 17.77
C ILE A 169 16.66 22.89 17.34
N TYR A 170 15.60 22.29 17.87
CA TYR A 170 15.17 20.93 17.56
C TYR A 170 14.16 20.93 16.41
N CYS A 171 14.34 20.03 15.45
CA CYS A 171 13.46 19.85 14.31
C CYS A 171 12.87 18.44 14.29
N LEU A 172 11.54 18.36 14.22
CA LEU A 172 10.81 17.14 13.87
C LEU A 172 10.21 17.33 12.48
N PHE A 173 10.63 16.52 11.50
CA PHE A 173 10.20 16.66 10.11
C PHE A 173 9.67 15.33 9.55
N PRO A 174 8.34 15.19 9.41
CA PRO A 174 7.73 14.22 8.52
C PRO A 174 7.47 14.79 7.11
N GLY A 175 7.94 14.08 6.07
CA GLY A 175 7.60 14.35 4.68
C GLY A 175 8.81 14.54 3.75
N ARG A 176 8.64 15.31 2.66
CA ARG A 176 9.69 15.64 1.69
C ARG A 176 9.45 17.03 1.09
N ILE A 177 10.46 17.89 1.19
CA ILE A 177 10.52 19.18 0.50
C ILE A 177 11.43 19.04 -0.72
N GLY A 178 10.92 19.36 -1.91
CA GLY A 178 11.63 19.22 -3.18
C GLY A 178 12.53 20.39 -3.55
N ASN A 179 12.34 21.57 -2.95
CA ASN A 179 13.00 22.82 -3.37
C ASN A 179 13.83 23.52 -2.28
N ILE A 180 14.14 22.85 -1.16
CA ILE A 180 14.85 23.47 -0.03
C ILE A 180 16.25 23.98 -0.43
N ALA A 181 16.94 23.27 -1.33
CA ALA A 181 18.27 23.68 -1.81
C ALA A 181 18.22 25.00 -2.59
N HIS A 182 17.14 25.23 -3.36
CA HIS A 182 16.94 26.47 -4.10
C HIS A 182 16.61 27.63 -3.16
N LEU A 183 15.76 27.41 -2.16
CA LEU A 183 15.38 28.44 -1.18
C LEU A 183 16.57 28.90 -0.33
N LYS A 184 17.52 28.00 0.00
CA LYS A 184 18.74 28.36 0.74
C LYS A 184 19.65 29.34 0.01
N GLN A 185 19.66 29.35 -1.32
CA GLN A 185 20.53 30.22 -2.13
C GLN A 185 20.02 31.66 -2.22
N GLN A 186 18.78 31.89 -1.83
CA GLN A 186 18.04 33.10 -2.16
C GLN A 186 18.13 34.19 -1.05
N GLY A 187 18.75 33.90 0.11
CA GLY A 187 19.01 34.88 1.19
C GLY A 187 18.01 34.85 2.36
N SER A 188 17.95 35.92 3.16
CA SER A 188 17.04 36.03 4.32
C SER A 188 15.62 36.39 3.89
N TYR A 189 14.70 35.45 4.07
CA TYR A 189 13.26 35.66 3.89
C TYR A 189 12.52 35.67 5.21
N PRO A 190 11.42 36.42 5.32
CA PRO A 190 10.52 36.24 6.45
C PRO A 190 9.92 34.82 6.42
N ALA A 191 9.73 34.22 7.59
CA ALA A 191 9.36 32.81 7.72
C ALA A 191 8.05 32.45 6.98
N ASP A 192 7.09 33.37 6.90
CA ASP A 192 5.84 33.20 6.17
C ASP A 192 6.05 33.07 4.65
N GLN A 193 7.03 33.78 4.10
CA GLN A 193 7.39 33.66 2.69
C GLN A 193 8.10 32.33 2.40
N VAL A 194 9.01 31.91 3.28
CA VAL A 194 9.70 30.63 3.13
C VAL A 194 8.70 29.49 3.10
N VAL A 195 7.79 29.42 4.09
CA VAL A 195 6.82 28.32 4.19
C VAL A 195 5.86 28.30 3.01
N ARG A 196 5.44 29.47 2.51
CA ARG A 196 4.59 29.56 1.30
C ARG A 196 5.29 29.02 0.07
N ASP A 197 6.59 29.27 -0.05
CA ASP A 197 7.36 28.93 -1.23
C ASP A 197 7.92 27.48 -1.13
N LEU A 198 7.68 26.75 -0.03
CA LEU A 198 8.01 25.33 0.09
C LEU A 198 7.16 24.49 -0.88
N ASN A 199 7.84 23.68 -1.69
CA ASN A 199 7.21 22.72 -2.57
C ASN A 199 7.43 21.30 -2.02
N GLY A 200 6.34 20.61 -1.68
CA GLY A 200 6.40 19.23 -1.21
C GLY A 200 5.26 18.88 -0.27
N LYS A 201 5.32 17.65 0.25
CA LYS A 201 4.40 17.13 1.26
C LYS A 201 5.13 17.16 2.59
N PHE A 202 4.68 17.98 3.54
CA PHE A 202 5.44 18.19 4.76
C PHE A 202 4.52 18.57 5.93
N ALA A 203 4.91 18.13 7.11
CA ALA A 203 4.62 18.82 8.35
C ALA A 203 5.92 18.92 9.13
N PHE A 204 6.13 19.98 9.89
CA PHE A 204 7.31 20.07 10.73
C PHE A 204 7.11 20.95 11.95
N ILE A 205 7.98 20.72 12.93
CA ILE A 205 8.07 21.48 14.17
C ILE A 205 9.53 21.91 14.33
N LEU A 206 9.74 23.19 14.58
CA LEU A 206 10.99 23.77 15.06
C LEU A 206 10.75 24.25 16.48
N PHE A 207 11.56 23.80 17.41
CA PHE A 207 11.52 24.23 18.80
C PHE A 207 12.89 24.75 19.21
N ASP A 208 12.94 26.04 19.52
CA ASP A 208 14.12 26.70 20.07
C ASP A 208 14.06 26.61 21.60
N CYS A 209 14.94 25.82 22.19
CA CYS A 209 15.04 25.65 23.64
C CYS A 209 15.49 26.92 24.36
N SER A 210 16.35 27.71 23.72
CA SER A 210 16.91 28.95 24.29
C SER A 210 15.85 30.04 24.37
N ALA A 211 15.09 30.23 23.29
CA ALA A 211 14.01 31.21 23.25
C ALA A 211 12.67 30.67 23.80
N LYS A 212 12.58 29.37 24.08
CA LYS A 212 11.33 28.64 24.39
C LYS A 212 10.24 28.96 23.36
N SER A 213 10.62 29.00 22.09
CA SER A 213 9.74 29.40 20.99
C SER A 213 9.53 28.26 20.00
N THR A 214 8.32 28.17 19.46
CA THR A 214 7.92 27.10 18.56
C THR A 214 7.47 27.68 17.23
N PHE A 215 7.94 27.09 16.14
CA PHE A 215 7.46 27.35 14.79
C PHE A 215 7.05 26.03 14.15
N MET A 216 5.83 25.95 13.62
CA MET A 216 5.30 24.72 13.01
C MET A 216 4.54 25.05 11.74
N ALA A 217 4.55 24.14 10.77
CA ALA A 217 3.83 24.32 9.52
C ALA A 217 3.39 22.98 8.92
N SER A 218 2.31 23.02 8.13
CA SER A 218 1.79 21.88 7.37
C SER A 218 1.58 22.26 5.90
N ASP A 219 1.67 21.27 5.01
CA ASP A 219 1.41 21.45 3.59
C ASP A 219 -0.06 21.82 3.30
N THR A 220 -0.32 22.34 2.10
CA THR A 220 -1.65 22.82 1.69
C THR A 220 -2.69 21.72 1.55
N ASP A 221 -2.23 20.49 1.33
CA ASP A 221 -3.09 19.35 1.01
C ASP A 221 -3.41 18.55 2.27
N GLY A 222 -2.64 18.74 3.36
CA GLY A 222 -2.71 17.92 4.55
C GLY A 222 -2.24 16.50 4.27
N SER A 223 -1.22 16.35 3.43
CA SER A 223 -0.72 15.06 2.97
C SER A 223 -0.13 14.22 4.09
N ILE A 224 0.42 14.88 5.10
CA ILE A 224 0.97 14.26 6.30
C ILE A 224 -0.05 14.45 7.44
N PRO A 225 -0.55 13.36 8.06
CA PRO A 225 -1.32 13.46 9.29
C PRO A 225 -0.53 14.21 10.34
N PHE A 226 -1.10 15.28 10.88
CA PHE A 226 -0.43 16.13 11.86
C PHE A 226 -1.46 16.64 12.86
N TYR A 227 -1.31 16.20 14.10
CA TYR A 227 -2.23 16.47 15.20
C TYR A 227 -1.50 17.20 16.32
N TRP A 228 -2.23 18.06 17.02
CA TRP A 228 -1.76 18.77 18.20
C TRP A 228 -2.82 18.77 19.30
N GLY A 229 -2.39 18.90 20.54
CA GLY A 229 -3.28 18.92 21.69
C GLY A 229 -2.54 19.25 22.97
N THR A 230 -3.26 19.25 24.07
CA THR A 230 -2.71 19.48 25.41
C THR A 230 -2.94 18.26 26.29
N ASP A 231 -1.89 17.82 26.98
CA ASP A 231 -2.02 16.78 27.99
C ASP A 231 -2.63 17.33 29.29
N SER A 232 -2.79 16.47 30.31
CA SER A 232 -3.31 16.88 31.62
C SER A 232 -2.39 17.80 32.42
N GLY A 233 -1.14 18.00 31.97
CA GLY A 233 -0.15 18.88 32.57
C GLY A 233 -0.01 20.21 31.83
N ASP A 234 -0.94 20.55 30.93
CA ASP A 234 -0.89 21.72 30.05
C ASP A 234 0.34 21.76 29.13
N HIS A 235 0.95 20.60 28.85
CA HIS A 235 2.02 20.49 27.87
C HIS A 235 1.45 20.34 26.47
N LEU A 236 2.06 21.01 25.50
CA LEU A 236 1.71 20.89 24.09
C LEU A 236 2.28 19.59 23.51
N VAL A 237 1.40 18.74 23.01
CA VAL A 237 1.72 17.41 22.45
C VAL A 237 1.40 17.40 20.96
N PHE A 238 2.26 16.75 20.19
CA PHE A 238 2.12 16.59 18.74
C PHE A 238 2.26 15.12 18.34
N SER A 239 1.56 14.71 17.30
CA SER A 239 1.64 13.35 16.77
C SER A 239 1.20 13.32 15.31
N ASP A 240 1.77 12.41 14.52
CA ASP A 240 1.23 11.99 13.23
C ASP A 240 0.21 10.85 13.37
N ASP A 241 0.15 10.21 14.54
CA ASP A 241 -0.81 9.17 14.88
C ASP A 241 -1.96 9.73 15.75
N VAL A 242 -3.19 9.55 15.29
CA VAL A 242 -4.42 9.99 15.97
C VAL A 242 -4.68 9.23 17.27
N ASP A 243 -4.34 7.95 17.33
CA ASP A 243 -4.60 7.11 18.50
C ASP A 243 -3.64 7.46 19.64
N VAL A 244 -2.38 7.80 19.31
CA VAL A 244 -1.41 8.29 20.29
C VAL A 244 -1.88 9.61 20.91
N ILE A 245 -2.33 10.57 20.09
CA ILE A 245 -2.76 11.86 20.63
C ILE A 245 -4.07 11.76 21.41
N LYS A 246 -4.97 10.86 21.02
CA LYS A 246 -6.22 10.60 21.75
C LYS A 246 -5.96 9.96 23.11
N LYS A 247 -4.96 9.08 23.21
CA LYS A 247 -4.54 8.50 24.49
C LYS A 247 -3.85 9.52 25.41
N GLY A 248 -3.00 10.38 24.85
CA GLY A 248 -2.25 11.38 25.62
C GLY A 248 -3.07 12.61 26.03
N CYS A 249 -3.85 13.17 25.10
CA CYS A 249 -4.57 14.43 25.29
C CYS A 249 -6.07 14.25 25.56
N GLY A 250 -6.58 13.02 25.51
CA GLY A 250 -8.00 12.72 25.73
C GLY A 250 -8.92 13.41 24.71
N LYS A 251 -9.77 14.32 25.20
CA LYS A 251 -10.66 15.13 24.35
C LYS A 251 -10.00 16.45 23.89
N SER A 252 -8.84 16.82 24.39
CA SER A 252 -8.17 18.11 24.15
C SER A 252 -7.18 18.05 22.99
N PHE A 253 -7.63 17.59 21.81
CA PHE A 253 -6.78 17.52 20.62
C PHE A 253 -7.52 17.90 19.34
N ALA A 254 -6.76 18.24 18.31
CA ALA A 254 -7.26 18.58 17.00
C ALA A 254 -6.27 18.21 15.89
N ALA A 255 -6.76 18.17 14.65
CA ALA A 255 -5.89 18.16 13.49
C ALA A 255 -5.29 19.56 13.29
N PHE A 256 -4.01 19.62 12.99
CA PHE A 256 -3.36 20.87 12.66
C PHE A 256 -3.88 21.39 11.30
N PRO A 257 -4.20 22.67 11.17
CA PRO A 257 -4.85 23.19 9.96
C PRO A 257 -3.90 23.12 8.77
N LYS A 258 -4.39 22.57 7.65
CA LYS A 258 -3.65 22.48 6.39
C LYS A 258 -3.38 23.86 5.78
N GLY A 259 -2.22 24.02 5.15
CA GLY A 259 -1.81 25.28 4.52
C GLY A 259 -1.62 26.44 5.52
N CYS A 260 -1.29 26.10 6.76
CA CYS A 260 -1.08 27.04 7.85
C CYS A 260 0.27 26.84 8.53
N PHE A 261 0.73 27.88 9.21
CA PHE A 261 1.86 27.83 10.12
C PHE A 261 1.47 28.47 11.46
N PHE A 262 2.11 28.06 12.54
CA PHE A 262 1.99 28.67 13.85
C PHE A 262 3.37 29.09 14.33
N ALA A 263 3.44 30.29 14.91
CA ALA A 263 4.63 30.78 15.59
C ALA A 263 4.24 31.38 16.93
N THR A 264 5.00 31.12 18.00
CA THR A 264 4.70 31.61 19.37
C THR A 264 4.37 33.11 19.42
N LEU A 265 5.04 33.95 18.62
CA LEU A 265 4.83 35.40 18.59
C LEU A 265 3.68 35.87 17.68
N ARG A 266 3.28 35.05 16.69
CA ARG A 266 2.32 35.47 15.63
C ARG A 266 1.01 34.68 15.66
N GLY A 267 0.94 33.64 16.48
CA GLY A 267 -0.16 32.69 16.50
C GLY A 267 -0.27 31.89 15.20
N LEU A 268 -1.43 31.28 15.01
CA LEU A 268 -1.76 30.50 13.82
C LEU A 268 -2.11 31.44 12.65
N GLN A 269 -1.50 31.21 11.49
CA GLN A 269 -1.71 32.00 10.28
C GLN A 269 -1.76 31.09 9.05
N SER A 270 -2.62 31.42 8.09
CA SER A 270 -2.63 30.73 6.80
C SER A 270 -1.64 31.38 5.85
N PHE A 271 -0.74 30.59 5.26
CA PHE A 271 0.11 31.07 4.16
C PHE A 271 -0.58 30.94 2.80
N LYS A 272 -1.65 30.13 2.71
CA LYS A 272 -2.54 30.05 1.55
C LYS A 272 -3.44 31.28 1.43
N HIS A 273 -3.94 31.77 2.56
CA HIS A 273 -4.81 32.96 2.63
C HIS A 273 -4.30 33.95 3.71
N PRO A 274 -3.21 34.70 3.45
CA PRO A 274 -2.53 35.53 4.45
C PRO A 274 -3.38 36.68 5.02
N LEU A 275 -4.37 37.13 4.25
CA LEU A 275 -5.26 38.24 4.62
C LEU A 275 -6.51 37.76 5.37
N ASN A 276 -6.75 36.46 5.46
CA ASN A 276 -7.98 35.90 6.02
C ASN A 276 -7.80 35.59 7.50
N GLU A 277 -8.85 35.83 8.27
CA GLU A 277 -8.86 35.43 9.68
C GLU A 277 -9.04 33.91 9.81
N VAL A 278 -8.24 33.32 10.71
CA VAL A 278 -8.39 31.92 11.07
C VAL A 278 -9.35 31.85 12.25
N LYS A 279 -10.52 31.25 12.06
CA LYS A 279 -11.55 31.09 13.09
C LYS A 279 -11.36 29.79 13.85
N LEU A 280 -11.47 29.89 15.16
CA LEU A 280 -11.61 28.76 16.07
C LEU A 280 -13.05 28.24 16.01
N MET A 281 -13.22 26.97 15.67
CA MET A 281 -14.50 26.26 15.73
C MET A 281 -14.43 25.18 16.80
N LEU A 282 -15.44 25.15 17.67
CA LEU A 282 -15.52 24.11 18.69
C LEU A 282 -15.97 22.80 18.03
N ARG A 283 -15.20 21.74 18.21
CA ARG A 283 -15.59 20.39 17.80
C ARG A 283 -16.47 19.79 18.89
N VAL A 284 -17.61 19.24 18.50
CA VAL A 284 -18.57 18.61 19.41
C VAL A 284 -18.66 17.12 19.10
N ASP A 285 -18.67 16.27 20.13
CA ASP A 285 -18.82 14.82 19.97
C ASP A 285 -20.28 14.41 19.75
N SER A 286 -20.51 13.12 19.52
CA SER A 286 -21.86 12.57 19.30
C SER A 286 -22.80 12.70 20.51
N GLN A 287 -22.27 13.10 21.68
CA GLN A 287 -23.04 13.34 22.91
C GLN A 287 -23.34 14.83 23.11
N GLY A 288 -22.91 15.71 22.20
CA GLY A 288 -23.12 17.16 22.33
C GLY A 288 -22.07 17.84 23.21
N GLU A 289 -21.01 17.13 23.64
CA GLU A 289 -19.94 17.70 24.44
C GLU A 289 -18.80 18.24 23.58
N VAL A 290 -18.22 19.38 23.99
CA VAL A 290 -17.06 19.96 23.30
C VAL A 290 -15.84 19.04 23.47
N CYS A 291 -15.31 18.53 22.36
CA CYS A 291 -14.24 17.54 22.30
C CYS A 291 -13.03 17.99 21.47
N GLY A 292 -12.80 19.30 21.39
CA GLY A 292 -11.63 19.90 20.76
C GLY A 292 -11.94 21.22 20.05
N VAL A 293 -10.93 21.78 19.38
CA VAL A 293 -11.06 22.98 18.55
C VAL A 293 -10.51 22.70 17.15
N THR A 294 -11.34 22.83 16.12
CA THR A 294 -10.87 22.88 14.73
C THR A 294 -10.66 24.32 14.31
N TYR A 295 -9.86 24.54 13.28
CA TYR A 295 -9.65 25.89 12.75
C TYR A 295 -10.06 25.90 11.29
N GLU A 296 -10.88 26.87 10.93
CA GLU A 296 -11.27 27.13 9.55
C GLU A 296 -10.84 28.53 9.12
N ILE A 297 -10.51 28.66 7.85
CA ILE A 297 -10.16 29.95 7.26
C ILE A 297 -11.47 30.64 6.91
N ASP A 298 -11.73 31.79 7.53
CA ASP A 298 -12.86 32.60 7.14
C ASP A 298 -12.58 33.26 5.79
N ALA A 299 -13.26 32.80 4.75
CA ALA A 299 -13.14 33.34 3.39
C ALA A 299 -13.62 34.80 3.27
N GLU A 300 -14.51 35.24 4.18
CA GLU A 300 -15.22 36.52 4.05
C GLU A 300 -14.61 37.65 4.88
N THR A 301 -13.92 37.31 5.98
CA THR A 301 -13.35 38.32 6.89
C THR A 301 -11.85 38.51 6.65
N LYS A 302 -11.49 39.67 6.10
CA LYS A 302 -10.09 40.10 5.97
C LYS A 302 -9.60 40.72 7.28
N LYS A 303 -8.41 40.33 7.76
CA LYS A 303 -7.74 41.00 8.88
C LYS A 303 -7.72 42.50 8.63
N GLY A 304 -8.39 43.26 9.50
CA GLY A 304 -8.54 44.70 9.35
C GLY A 304 -7.19 45.38 9.17
N SER A 305 -6.97 46.03 8.02
CA SER A 305 -5.87 46.95 7.81
C SER A 305 -6.00 48.06 8.86
N GLY A 306 -5.15 48.01 9.89
CA GLY A 306 -5.02 49.08 10.87
C GLY A 306 -4.62 50.39 10.21
N ARG A 307 -5.61 51.21 9.85
CA ARG A 307 -5.49 52.66 9.76
C ARG A 307 -6.82 53.25 10.20
N ARG A 308 -6.94 53.55 11.51
CA ARG A 308 -7.96 54.50 11.97
C ARG A 308 -7.65 55.83 11.29
N ARG A 309 -8.38 56.17 10.23
CA ARG A 309 -8.44 57.54 9.72
C ARG A 309 -9.14 58.34 10.81
N VAL A 310 -8.38 59.11 11.58
CA VAL A 310 -8.93 60.21 12.34
C VAL A 310 -9.47 61.20 11.31
N GLY A 311 -10.77 61.19 11.10
CA GLY A 311 -11.45 62.20 10.30
C GLY A 311 -11.41 63.53 11.04
N SER A 312 -11.16 64.62 10.32
CA SER A 312 -10.94 65.98 10.82
C SER A 312 -12.16 66.65 11.47
N ALA A 313 -13.03 65.90 12.16
CA ALA A 313 -14.26 66.38 12.78
C ALA A 313 -14.43 65.95 14.25
N ALA A 314 -13.37 65.51 14.93
CA ALA A 314 -13.41 65.31 16.38
C ALA A 314 -13.10 66.65 17.08
N ASN A 315 -14.15 67.32 17.53
CA ASN A 315 -14.07 68.51 18.38
C ASN A 315 -13.53 68.10 19.77
N TRP A 316 -12.40 68.67 20.19
CA TRP A 316 -11.74 68.40 21.48
C TRP A 316 -12.06 69.46 22.55
N SER A 317 -13.20 70.17 22.49
CA SER A 317 -13.48 71.31 23.38
C SER A 317 -14.67 71.15 24.34
N SER A 318 -14.91 69.95 24.88
CA SER A 318 -15.93 69.81 25.92
C SER A 318 -15.56 68.79 27.00
N HIS A 319 -14.49 69.07 27.76
CA HIS A 319 -14.31 68.59 29.13
C HIS A 319 -13.31 69.50 29.87
N TYR A 320 -13.82 70.57 30.48
CA TYR A 320 -13.34 71.10 31.75
C TYR A 320 -14.51 71.06 32.72
#